data_AF-A0A842PBV3-F1
#
_entry.id   AF-A0A842PBV3-F1
#
_cell.length_a   1.000
_cell.length_b   1.000
_cell.length_c   1.000
_cell.angle_alpha   90.00
_cell.angle_beta   90.00
_cell.angle_gamma   90.00
#
_symmetry.space_group_name_H-M   'P 1'
#
loop_
_entity.id
_entity.type
_entity.pdbx_description
1 polymer ?
#
loop_
_entity_poly.entity_id
_entity_poly.type
_entity_poly.pdbx_seq_one_letter_code
_entity_poly.pdbx_strand_id
1 'polypeptide(L)' 'QRIIDSGFNKPTVAYIAGRAAPKEKRMGHAGAIVMGNYGSAESKVSMFNKANIPVAKRPAEVPVLLAGKIEKSD' A
#
# COMPACT_ATOMS: atom_id res chain seq x y z
N GLN A 1 10.37 -5.24 -4.01
CA GLN A 1 11.84 -5.34 -4.16
C GLN A 1 12.49 -3.98 -3.99
N ARG A 2 12.54 -3.09 -4.99
CA ARG A 2 13.46 -1.94 -4.96
C ARG A 2 13.55 -1.12 -3.67
N ILE A 3 12.44 -0.77 -3.01
CA ILE A 3 12.48 -0.02 -1.73
C ILE A 3 13.24 -0.78 -0.63
N ILE A 4 13.06 -2.10 -0.56
CA ILE A 4 13.76 -2.98 0.38
C ILE A 4 15.24 -3.06 0.02
N ASP A 5 15.55 -3.20 -1.28
CA ASP A 5 16.92 -3.42 -1.75
C ASP A 5 17.77 -2.14 -1.79
N SER A 6 17.16 -0.96 -1.92
CA SER A 6 17.89 0.29 -2.21
C SER A 6 18.23 1.15 -0.98
N GLY A 7 17.91 0.70 0.24
CA GLY A 7 18.11 1.52 1.45
C GLY A 7 17.30 2.83 1.44
N PHE A 8 16.12 2.82 0.84
CA PHE A 8 15.28 4.02 0.72
C PHE A 8 14.84 4.51 2.11
N ASN A 9 15.27 5.71 2.49
CA ASN A 9 15.13 6.24 3.86
C ASN A 9 14.03 7.30 4.02
N LYS A 10 13.40 7.77 2.94
CA LYS A 10 12.34 8.78 3.05
C LYS A 10 11.13 8.17 3.76
N PRO A 11 10.49 8.91 4.68
CA PRO A 11 9.28 8.44 5.35
C PRO A 11 8.20 8.14 4.30
N THR A 12 7.73 6.91 4.31
CA THR A 12 6.82 6.38 3.28
C THR A 12 5.63 5.71 3.95
N VAL A 13 4.44 5.96 3.42
CA VAL A 13 3.17 5.32 3.81
C VAL A 13 2.42 4.90 2.55
N ALA A 14 1.55 3.91 2.66
CA ALA A 14 0.77 3.41 1.52
C ALA A 14 -0.73 3.40 1.81
N TYR A 15 -1.54 3.53 0.77
CA TYR A 15 -2.97 3.23 0.79
C TYR A 15 -3.31 2.42 -0.46
N ILE A 16 -4.06 1.34 -0.28
CA ILE A 16 -4.48 0.47 -1.39
C ILE A 16 -5.99 0.60 -1.52
N ALA A 17 -6.45 1.27 -2.58
CA ALA A 17 -7.86 1.34 -2.93
C ALA A 17 -8.37 -0.03 -3.45
N GLY A 18 -9.68 -0.25 -3.39
CA GLY A 18 -10.29 -1.46 -3.94
C GLY A 18 -10.09 -2.72 -3.10
N ARG A 19 -9.87 -2.61 -1.78
CA ARG A 19 -9.77 -3.77 -0.88
C ARG A 19 -11.00 -4.69 -0.91
N ALA A 20 -12.17 -4.10 -1.11
CA ALA A 20 -13.44 -4.81 -1.24
C ALA A 20 -13.86 -5.01 -2.71
N ALA A 21 -12.94 -4.85 -3.67
CA ALA A 21 -13.27 -5.06 -5.07
C ALA A 21 -13.59 -6.54 -5.31
N PRO A 22 -14.72 -6.85 -5.98
CA PRO A 22 -15.04 -8.22 -6.32
C PRO A 22 -13.99 -8.79 -7.29
N LYS A 23 -13.69 -10.08 -7.13
CA LYS A 23 -12.78 -10.81 -8.03
C LYS A 23 -13.31 -10.74 -9.46
N GLU A 24 -12.38 -10.70 -10.42
CA GLU A 24 -12.70 -10.80 -11.86
C GLU A 24 -13.58 -9.66 -12.42
N LYS A 25 -13.79 -8.59 -11.64
CA LYS A 25 -14.52 -7.40 -12.09
C LYS A 25 -13.58 -6.22 -12.28
N ARG A 26 -13.72 -5.54 -13.41
CA ARG A 26 -13.02 -4.29 -13.71
C ARG A 26 -13.69 -3.13 -12.98
N MET A 27 -12.92 -2.44 -12.14
CA MET A 27 -13.38 -1.26 -11.39
C MET A 27 -13.01 0.02 -12.12
N GLY A 28 -13.65 0.28 -13.26
CA GLY A 28 -13.48 1.48 -14.08
C GLY A 28 -12.10 1.56 -14.75
N HIS A 29 -11.06 1.88 -13.97
CA HIS A 29 -9.67 1.99 -14.41
C HIS A 29 -9.21 0.68 -15.09
N ALA A 30 -8.55 0.78 -16.24
CA ALA A 30 -8.22 -0.39 -17.07
C ALA A 30 -7.39 -1.43 -16.32
N GLY A 31 -6.47 -0.99 -15.46
CA GLY A 31 -5.63 -1.85 -14.62
C GLY A 31 -6.21 -2.22 -13.25
N ALA A 32 -7.42 -1.75 -12.90
CA ALA A 32 -8.04 -2.06 -11.61
C ALA A 32 -8.87 -3.36 -11.70
N ILE A 33 -8.18 -4.47 -11.90
CA ILE A 33 -8.72 -5.84 -11.96
C ILE A 33 -7.88 -6.74 -11.03
N VAL A 34 -8.55 -7.59 -10.26
CA VAL A 34 -7.91 -8.68 -9.51
C VAL A 34 -7.91 -9.92 -10.40
N MET A 35 -6.74 -10.35 -10.89
CA MET A 35 -6.59 -11.55 -11.74
C MET A 35 -5.95 -12.70 -10.93
N GLY A 36 -6.73 -13.72 -10.62
CA GLY A 36 -6.27 -14.89 -9.83
C GLY A 36 -5.73 -14.48 -8.45
N ASN A 37 -4.55 -15.00 -8.10
CA ASN A 37 -3.84 -14.62 -6.85
C ASN A 37 -2.94 -13.38 -7.01
N TYR A 38 -2.81 -12.85 -8.23
CA TYR A 38 -1.98 -11.68 -8.52
C TYR A 38 -2.80 -10.39 -8.41
N GLY A 39 -2.23 -9.41 -7.71
CA GLY A 39 -2.84 -8.09 -7.58
C GLY A 39 -3.88 -7.95 -6.47
N SER A 40 -4.08 -8.98 -5.62
CA SER A 40 -4.93 -8.87 -4.43
C SER A 40 -4.42 -7.77 -3.51
N ALA A 41 -5.36 -7.07 -2.86
CA ALA A 41 -4.99 -6.02 -1.93
C ALA A 41 -4.15 -6.56 -0.75
N GLU A 42 -4.47 -7.77 -0.27
CA GLU A 42 -3.74 -8.44 0.81
C GLU A 42 -2.28 -8.73 0.46
N SER A 43 -2.02 -9.21 -0.77
CA SER A 43 -0.65 -9.45 -1.24
C SER A 43 0.17 -8.16 -1.23
N LYS A 44 -0.43 -7.05 -1.71
CA LYS A 44 0.22 -5.73 -1.69
C LYS A 44 0.46 -5.23 -0.27
N VAL A 45 -0.51 -5.39 0.64
CA VAL A 45 -0.37 -5.03 2.06
C VAL A 45 0.78 -5.80 2.71
N SER A 46 0.83 -7.11 2.51
CA SER A 46 1.91 -7.96 3.04
C SER A 46 3.29 -7.50 2.57
N MET A 47 3.41 -7.13 1.29
CA MET A 47 4.67 -6.67 0.74
C MET A 47 5.11 -5.30 1.28
N PHE A 48 4.18 -4.36 1.48
CA PHE A 48 4.50 -3.08 2.13
C PHE A 48 4.91 -3.27 3.60
N ASN A 49 4.24 -4.16 4.32
CA ASN A 49 4.60 -4.48 5.71
C ASN A 49 6.02 -5.08 5.79
N LYS A 50 6.41 -5.96 4.84
CA LYS A 50 7.79 -6.47 4.73
C LYS A 50 8.82 -5.37 4.50
N ALA A 51 8.43 -4.28 3.85
CA ALA A 51 9.26 -3.10 3.62
C ALA A 51 9.21 -2.07 4.77
N ASN A 52 8.60 -2.39 5.91
CA ASN A 52 8.36 -1.44 7.02
C ASN A 52 7.56 -0.17 6.61
N ILE A 53 6.72 -0.30 5.58
CA ILE A 53 5.82 0.77 5.12
C ILE A 53 4.43 0.50 5.71
N PRO A 54 3.93 1.36 6.61
CA PRO A 54 2.58 1.22 7.13
C PRO A 54 1.55 1.48 6.02
N VAL A 55 0.50 0.64 6.01
CA VAL A 55 -0.59 0.75 5.03
C VAL A 55 -1.87 1.22 5.70
N ALA A 56 -2.33 2.43 5.37
CA ALA A 56 -3.59 2.98 5.81
C ALA A 56 -4.78 2.07 5.46
N LYS A 57 -5.76 1.94 6.36
CA LYS A 57 -7.00 1.20 6.09
C LYS A 57 -8.03 2.08 5.39
N ARG A 58 -8.03 3.38 5.70
CA ARG A 58 -8.88 4.41 5.12
C ARG A 58 -8.00 5.53 4.53
N PRO A 59 -8.41 6.19 3.44
CA PRO A 59 -7.66 7.30 2.86
C PRO A 59 -7.32 8.40 3.88
N ALA A 60 -8.26 8.67 4.80
CA ALA A 60 -8.11 9.69 5.83
C ALA A 60 -6.99 9.40 6.85
N GLU A 61 -6.49 8.17 6.95
CA GLU A 61 -5.40 7.81 7.88
C GLU A 61 -4.02 8.13 7.30
N VAL A 62 -3.90 8.33 5.97
CA VAL A 62 -2.63 8.63 5.29
C VAL A 62 -1.88 9.81 5.92
N PRO A 63 -2.48 11.01 6.14
CA PRO A 63 -1.76 12.14 6.72
C PRO A 63 -1.25 11.85 8.14
N VAL A 64 -2.07 11.17 8.96
CA VAL A 64 -1.71 10.84 10.35
C VAL A 64 -0.52 9.87 10.40
N LEU A 65 -0.53 8.83 9.56
CA LEU A 65 0.57 7.87 9.48
C LEU A 65 1.85 8.50 8.96
N LEU A 66 1.74 9.44 8.01
CA LEU A 66 2.90 10.12 7.44
C LEU A 66 3.54 11.06 8.47
N ALA A 67 2.74 11.86 9.17
CA ALA A 67 3.20 12.73 10.25
C ALA A 67 4.00 11.92 11.29
N GLY A 68 3.43 10.82 11.80
CA GLY A 68 4.11 9.97 12.77
C GLY A 68 5.35 9.23 12.26
N LYS A 69 5.55 9.10 10.93
CA LYS A 69 6.81 8.61 10.35
C LYS A 69 7.86 9.71 10.24
N ILE A 70 7.45 10.94 9.94
CA ILE A 70 8.33 12.10 9.88
C ILE A 70 8.85 12.41 11.29
N GLU A 71 7.97 12.50 12.28
CA GLU A 71 8.33 12.81 13.69
C GLU A 71 9.28 11.79 14.34
N LYS A 72 9.35 10.56 13.81
CA LYS A 72 10.26 9.50 14.30
C LYS A 72 11.59 9.45 13.53
N SER A 73 11.75 10.25 12.49
CA SER A 73 12.95 10.29 11.65
C SER A 73 13.90 11.45 12.00
N ASP A 74 13.47 12.36 12.89
CA ASP A 74 14.29 13.34 13.61
C ASP A 74 14.91 12.69 14.86
#